data_AF-G0A2R9-F1
#
_entry.id   AF-G0A2R9-F1
#
_cell.length_a   1.000
_cell.length_b   1.000
_cell.length_c   1.000
_cell.angle_alpha   90.00
_cell.angle_beta   90.00
_cell.angle_gamma   90.00
#
_symmetry.space_group_name_H-M   'P 1'
#
loop_
_entity.id
_entity.type
_entity.pdbx_description
1 polymer ?
#
loop_
_entity_poly.entity_id
_entity_poly.type
_entity_poly.pdbx_seq_one_letter_code
_entity_poly.pdbx_strand_id
1 'polypeptide(L)'
;MRNLKLASAGVFAFSVLTGLIAPGTASAALVTGNATFTIDNPAVVSSNPGGWFFETHWGPNDNALPIDGATGGGTALTSTSGSEVLVFPVNTNIATVTLSTTGAGRIAQATTMDAGNTAVGQIGLSGALRMRNPGMTTYLAPFDLAVSKSAGEWSINSHDNSFGTVGLFKLANVSESLNGNGELLLSGDLLWTGGLSYGGLLNANTSIVLGSFNLAPAAVPVPAAVWLFGSGLLGLLSVARGKMTLAA
;
A
#
# COMPACT_ATOMS: atom_id res chain seq x y z
N MET A 1 -13.09 -66.12 -49.48
CA MET A 1 -13.98 -65.50 -48.48
C MET A 1 -13.09 -64.80 -47.46
N ARG A 2 -13.02 -63.46 -47.55
CA ARG A 2 -12.01 -62.63 -46.87
C ARG A 2 -12.75 -61.73 -45.88
N ASN A 3 -12.58 -62.00 -44.59
CA ASN A 3 -13.21 -61.23 -43.51
C ASN A 3 -12.48 -59.89 -43.34
N LEU A 4 -13.13 -58.78 -43.68
CA LEU A 4 -12.68 -57.45 -43.29
C LEU A 4 -13.00 -57.23 -41.80
N LYS A 5 -11.96 -57.01 -40.99
CA LYS A 5 -12.10 -56.46 -39.63
C LYS A 5 -12.24 -54.94 -39.75
N LEU A 6 -13.40 -54.42 -39.41
CA LEU A 6 -13.63 -52.99 -39.22
C LEU A 6 -13.10 -52.63 -37.82
N ALA A 7 -11.93 -51.99 -37.74
CA ALA A 7 -11.47 -51.39 -36.50
C ALA A 7 -12.28 -50.11 -36.27
N SER A 8 -13.11 -50.09 -35.23
CA SER A 8 -13.86 -48.90 -34.82
C SER A 8 -12.89 -47.79 -34.44
N ALA A 9 -13.00 -46.66 -35.12
CA ALA A 9 -12.33 -45.43 -34.76
C ALA A 9 -12.68 -45.05 -33.31
N GLY A 10 -11.66 -44.89 -32.48
CA GLY A 10 -11.80 -44.31 -31.15
C GLY A 10 -12.23 -42.86 -31.30
N VAL A 11 -13.53 -42.62 -31.12
CA VAL A 11 -14.09 -41.28 -30.98
C VAL A 11 -13.54 -40.72 -29.67
N PHE A 12 -12.59 -39.79 -29.78
CA PHE A 12 -12.22 -38.92 -28.67
C PHE A 12 -13.45 -38.09 -28.30
N ALA A 13 -14.15 -38.53 -27.27
CA ALA A 13 -15.20 -37.75 -26.63
C ALA A 13 -14.54 -36.52 -26.00
N PHE A 14 -14.54 -35.40 -26.74
CA PHE A 14 -14.48 -34.06 -26.16
C PHE A 14 -15.83 -33.81 -25.46
N SER A 15 -16.07 -34.50 -24.35
CA SER A 15 -17.07 -34.08 -23.39
C SER A 15 -16.50 -32.88 -22.65
N VAL A 16 -16.78 -31.70 -23.22
CA VAL A 16 -17.17 -30.47 -22.52
C VAL A 16 -17.26 -30.66 -21.01
N LEU A 17 -16.11 -30.55 -20.32
CA LEU A 17 -16.03 -30.28 -18.89
C LEU A 17 -16.00 -28.76 -18.70
N THR A 18 -17.01 -28.09 -19.26
CA THR A 18 -17.38 -26.73 -18.84
C THR A 18 -18.10 -26.89 -17.51
N GLY A 19 -17.36 -26.78 -16.40
CA GLY A 19 -18.02 -26.80 -15.09
C GLY A 19 -17.15 -26.98 -13.86
N LEU A 20 -15.83 -27.16 -13.96
CA LEU A 20 -14.98 -27.38 -12.77
C LEU A 20 -13.88 -26.32 -12.56
N ILE A 21 -14.18 -25.07 -12.88
CA ILE A 21 -13.54 -23.94 -12.20
C ILE A 21 -14.63 -22.90 -11.97
N ALA A 22 -15.49 -23.13 -10.97
CA ALA A 22 -15.93 -21.98 -10.21
C ALA A 22 -14.66 -21.44 -9.54
N PRO A 23 -14.25 -20.17 -9.75
CA PRO A 23 -13.36 -19.55 -8.80
C PRO A 23 -14.11 -19.59 -7.46
N GLY A 24 -13.71 -20.50 -6.59
CA GLY A 24 -14.13 -20.47 -5.20
C GLY A 24 -13.76 -19.10 -4.67
N THR A 25 -14.77 -18.30 -4.31
CA THR A 25 -14.68 -16.97 -3.71
C THR A 25 -13.75 -16.01 -4.45
N ALA A 26 -14.32 -14.98 -5.08
CA ALA A 26 -13.55 -13.81 -5.51
C ALA A 26 -12.53 -13.47 -4.42
N SER A 27 -11.24 -13.43 -4.81
CA SER A 27 -10.14 -12.99 -3.97
C SER A 27 -10.60 -11.76 -3.19
N ALA A 28 -10.53 -11.80 -1.87
CA ALA A 28 -10.59 -10.55 -1.12
C ALA A 28 -9.57 -9.61 -1.77
N ALA A 29 -10.06 -8.45 -2.19
CA ALA A 29 -9.28 -7.44 -2.86
C ALA A 29 -8.29 -6.94 -1.80
N LEU A 30 -7.04 -7.44 -1.83
CA LEU A 30 -6.08 -7.18 -0.75
C LEU A 30 -5.45 -5.80 -0.92
N VAL A 31 -5.20 -5.14 0.20
CA VAL A 31 -4.31 -3.97 0.25
C VAL A 31 -2.90 -4.47 0.56
N THR A 32 -1.96 -4.25 -0.35
CA THR A 32 -0.57 -4.71 -0.24
C THR A 32 0.42 -3.65 -0.71
N GLY A 33 1.71 -3.92 -0.58
CA GLY A 33 2.77 -3.08 -1.15
C GLY A 33 3.19 -1.93 -0.25
N ASN A 34 3.43 -0.77 -0.85
CA ASN A 34 3.97 0.39 -0.16
C ASN A 34 3.06 1.60 -0.37
N ALA A 35 2.82 2.33 0.71
CA ALA A 35 2.39 3.71 0.63
C ALA A 35 3.62 4.60 0.49
N THR A 36 3.55 5.55 -0.43
CA THR A 36 4.60 6.54 -0.69
C THR A 36 4.05 7.91 -0.39
N PHE A 37 4.76 8.65 0.45
CA PHE A 37 4.45 10.03 0.81
C PHE A 37 5.52 10.88 0.17
N THR A 38 5.14 11.75 -0.73
CA THR A 38 6.01 12.84 -1.17
C THR A 38 5.71 14.02 -0.26
N ILE A 39 6.69 14.51 0.50
CA ILE A 39 6.53 15.62 1.43
C ILE A 39 7.36 16.81 0.95
N ASP A 40 6.71 17.97 0.82
CA ASP A 40 7.32 19.26 0.55
C ASP A 40 7.44 20.05 1.87
N ASN A 41 8.62 20.03 2.48
CA ASN A 41 8.84 20.72 3.74
C ASN A 41 8.69 22.25 3.65
N PRO A 42 9.12 22.95 2.59
CA PRO A 42 8.76 24.34 2.36
C PRO A 42 7.23 24.60 2.40
N ALA A 43 6.43 23.72 1.79
CA ALA A 43 4.97 23.81 1.89
C ALA A 43 4.49 23.59 3.33
N VAL A 44 5.06 22.61 4.04
CA VAL A 44 4.77 22.37 5.46
C VAL A 44 5.10 23.60 6.31
N VAL A 45 6.31 24.17 6.18
CA VAL A 45 6.74 25.37 6.91
C VAL A 45 5.82 26.55 6.62
N SER A 46 5.50 26.81 5.35
CA SER A 46 4.61 27.92 4.98
C SER A 46 3.16 27.72 5.45
N SER A 47 2.75 26.47 5.69
CA SER A 47 1.41 26.15 6.17
C SER A 47 1.18 26.42 7.64
N ASN A 48 2.21 26.59 8.47
CA ASN A 48 2.04 26.77 9.91
C ASN A 48 2.91 27.92 10.46
N PRO A 49 2.38 28.75 11.38
CA PRO A 49 3.09 29.93 11.88
C PRO A 49 4.33 29.61 12.70
N GLY A 50 4.43 28.38 13.23
CA GLY A 50 5.59 27.95 14.01
C GLY A 50 6.81 27.61 13.17
N GLY A 51 6.68 27.43 11.85
CA GLY A 51 7.76 26.92 11.01
C GLY A 51 8.14 25.48 11.32
N TRP A 52 7.18 24.67 11.77
CA TRP A 52 7.35 23.23 11.93
C TRP A 52 7.59 22.57 10.58
N PHE A 53 8.40 21.51 10.56
CA PHE A 53 8.68 20.68 9.39
C PHE A 53 8.97 19.23 9.81
N PHE A 54 8.86 18.29 8.87
CA PHE A 54 9.28 16.91 9.10
C PHE A 54 10.80 16.84 9.01
N GLU A 55 11.48 16.43 10.08
CA GLU A 55 12.94 16.43 10.14
C GLU A 55 13.56 15.03 9.98
N THR A 56 12.79 13.98 10.20
CA THR A 56 13.32 12.61 10.16
C THR A 56 12.20 11.61 9.85
N HIS A 57 12.54 10.63 9.03
CA HIS A 57 11.70 9.48 8.69
C HIS A 57 12.41 8.18 9.09
N TRP A 58 11.71 7.27 9.74
CA TRP A 58 12.19 5.92 10.07
C TRP A 58 11.36 4.87 9.33
N GLY A 59 12.03 3.82 8.87
CA GLY A 59 11.42 2.77 8.07
C GLY A 59 10.86 1.62 8.93
N PRO A 60 10.41 0.53 8.28
CA PRO A 60 9.83 -0.64 8.96
C PRO A 60 10.78 -1.31 9.97
N ASN A 61 12.09 -1.23 9.73
CA ASN A 61 13.10 -1.84 10.62
C ASN A 61 13.18 -1.14 11.99
N ASP A 62 12.65 0.08 12.08
CA ASP A 62 12.73 0.95 13.24
C ASP A 62 11.40 1.01 14.00
N ASN A 63 10.42 0.19 13.63
CA ASN A 63 9.07 0.17 14.20
C ASN A 63 9.04 -0.07 15.72
N ALA A 64 10.07 -0.72 16.27
CA ALA A 64 10.18 -0.93 17.72
C ALA A 64 10.85 0.24 18.47
N LEU A 65 11.43 1.21 17.75
CA LEU A 65 12.09 2.36 18.37
C LEU A 65 11.06 3.36 18.92
N PRO A 66 11.22 3.83 20.17
CA PRO A 66 10.51 5.02 20.61
C PRO A 66 10.96 6.20 19.74
N ILE A 67 10.02 7.07 19.36
CA ILE A 67 10.29 8.26 18.54
C ILE A 67 10.15 9.48 19.44
N ASP A 68 11.28 9.99 19.91
CA ASP A 68 11.39 11.14 20.79
C ASP A 68 12.58 12.03 20.36
N GLY A 69 12.93 13.02 21.17
CA GLY A 69 14.04 13.93 20.89
C GLY A 69 15.44 13.30 20.96
N ALA A 70 15.59 12.15 21.61
CA ALA A 70 16.85 11.42 21.73
C ALA A 70 17.00 10.31 20.68
N THR A 71 15.91 9.93 20.00
CA THR A 71 15.94 8.93 18.92
C THR A 71 16.87 9.36 17.79
N GLY A 72 17.91 8.56 17.56
CA GLY A 72 18.82 8.69 16.42
C GLY A 72 18.43 7.80 15.23
N GLY A 73 19.24 7.85 14.17
CA GLY A 73 19.01 7.08 12.95
C GLY A 73 17.94 7.71 12.04
N GLY A 74 17.39 6.88 11.15
CA GLY A 74 16.43 7.32 10.14
C GLY A 74 17.05 8.15 9.01
N THR A 75 16.20 8.54 8.06
CA THR A 75 16.53 9.44 6.96
C THR A 75 16.24 10.87 7.40
N ALA A 76 17.29 11.70 7.47
CA ALA A 76 17.14 13.11 7.78
C ALA A 76 16.47 13.87 6.63
N LEU A 77 15.54 14.76 6.99
CA LEU A 77 14.84 15.66 6.10
C LEU A 77 15.17 17.09 6.50
N THR A 78 15.25 18.00 5.53
CA THR A 78 15.56 19.41 5.81
C THR A 78 14.34 20.30 5.59
N SER A 79 14.27 21.43 6.27
CA SER A 79 13.18 22.40 6.10
C SER A 79 13.18 23.07 4.72
N THR A 80 14.29 22.97 3.99
CA THR A 80 14.50 23.56 2.66
C THR A 80 14.53 22.53 1.54
N SER A 81 14.61 21.24 1.88
CA SER A 81 14.41 20.13 0.94
C SER A 81 13.02 20.29 0.33
N GLY A 82 12.93 20.27 -1.01
CA GLY A 82 11.65 20.24 -1.70
C GLY A 82 10.92 18.92 -1.49
N SER A 83 10.39 18.33 -2.57
CA SER A 83 9.66 17.07 -2.54
C SER A 83 10.57 15.87 -2.19
N GLU A 84 10.47 15.38 -0.97
CA GLU A 84 11.16 14.17 -0.48
C GLU A 84 10.22 12.96 -0.49
N VAL A 85 10.71 11.82 -0.98
CA VAL A 85 9.92 10.60 -1.13
C VAL A 85 10.16 9.66 0.06
N LEU A 86 9.11 9.40 0.83
CA LEU A 86 9.12 8.57 2.03
C LEU A 86 8.27 7.32 1.81
N VAL A 87 8.83 6.16 2.14
CA VAL A 87 8.19 4.86 1.88
C VAL A 87 7.73 4.24 3.19
N PHE A 88 6.43 3.99 3.28
CA PHE A 88 5.75 3.35 4.39
C PHE A 88 5.15 2.03 3.91
N PRO A 89 5.79 0.88 4.20
CA PRO A 89 5.23 -0.42 3.82
C PRO A 89 3.87 -0.66 4.45
N VAL A 90 2.99 -1.31 3.70
CA VAL A 90 1.69 -1.78 4.22
C VAL A 90 1.94 -2.92 5.20
N ASN A 91 1.34 -2.80 6.38
CA ASN A 91 1.38 -3.80 7.42
C ASN A 91 0.62 -5.06 6.98
N THR A 92 1.18 -6.24 7.26
CA THR A 92 0.58 -7.53 6.91
C THR A 92 -0.23 -8.15 8.05
N ASN A 93 -0.15 -7.58 9.26
CA ASN A 93 -0.92 -8.04 10.40
C ASN A 93 -2.40 -7.63 10.28
N ILE A 94 -3.29 -8.59 10.53
CA ILE A 94 -4.75 -8.40 10.54
C ILE A 94 -5.30 -7.97 11.91
N ALA A 95 -4.44 -7.96 12.93
CA ALA A 95 -4.75 -7.47 14.27
C ALA A 95 -3.66 -6.48 14.69
N THR A 96 -4.02 -5.48 15.49
CA THR A 96 -3.10 -4.46 15.98
C THR A 96 -2.11 -5.09 16.96
N VAL A 97 -0.81 -4.81 16.80
CA VAL A 97 0.27 -5.46 17.56
C VAL A 97 1.08 -4.42 18.32
N THR A 98 1.24 -4.60 19.64
CA THR A 98 2.20 -3.79 20.41
C THR A 98 3.62 -4.23 20.10
N LEU A 99 4.45 -3.31 19.62
CA LEU A 99 5.83 -3.55 19.18
C LEU A 99 6.86 -3.20 20.24
N SER A 100 6.55 -2.26 21.13
CA SER A 100 7.42 -1.88 22.25
C SER A 100 6.58 -1.53 23.47
N THR A 101 7.00 -2.02 24.63
CA THR A 101 6.36 -1.73 25.94
C THR A 101 7.10 -0.66 26.75
N THR A 102 8.14 -0.05 26.18
CA THR A 102 8.95 0.99 26.82
C THR A 102 8.82 2.32 26.09
N GLY A 103 8.71 3.44 26.83
CA GLY A 103 8.51 4.78 26.25
C GLY A 103 7.05 5.03 25.83
N ALA A 104 6.83 5.87 24.82
CA ALA A 104 5.48 6.20 24.30
C ALA A 104 4.71 4.99 23.70
N GLY A 105 5.34 3.81 23.63
CA GLY A 105 4.73 2.55 23.19
C GLY A 105 4.38 2.54 21.71
N ARG A 106 5.15 1.81 20.90
CA ARG A 106 4.88 1.64 19.46
C ARG A 106 3.87 0.52 19.23
N ILE A 107 2.91 0.75 18.35
CA ILE A 107 1.81 -0.16 18.02
C ILE A 107 1.68 -0.26 16.50
N ALA A 108 1.94 -1.44 15.93
CA ALA A 108 1.64 -1.69 14.51
C ALA A 108 0.13 -1.79 14.30
N GLN A 109 -0.41 -0.85 13.54
CA GLN A 109 -1.82 -0.86 13.14
C GLN A 109 -2.11 -2.02 12.19
N ALA A 110 -3.28 -2.63 12.34
CA ALA A 110 -3.73 -3.70 11.47
C ALA A 110 -4.06 -3.19 10.06
N THR A 111 -3.89 -4.04 9.05
CA THR A 111 -4.49 -3.89 7.73
C THR A 111 -5.69 -4.83 7.64
N THR A 112 -6.89 -4.25 7.70
CA THR A 112 -8.17 -4.98 7.69
C THR A 112 -9.10 -4.50 6.57
N MET A 113 -8.71 -3.45 5.86
CA MET A 113 -9.49 -2.91 4.75
C MET A 113 -9.58 -3.93 3.61
N ASP A 114 -10.80 -4.12 3.14
CA ASP A 114 -11.10 -4.81 1.90
C ASP A 114 -11.12 -3.78 0.77
N ALA A 115 -10.31 -3.95 -0.26
CA ALA A 115 -10.29 -3.03 -1.39
C ALA A 115 -11.62 -3.04 -2.18
N GLY A 116 -12.44 -4.09 -2.06
CA GLY A 116 -13.81 -4.14 -2.60
C GLY A 116 -14.84 -3.35 -1.77
N ASN A 117 -14.50 -3.00 -0.52
CA ASN A 117 -15.33 -2.17 0.35
C ASN A 117 -14.46 -1.27 1.25
N THR A 118 -14.04 -0.13 0.68
CA THR A 118 -13.15 0.82 1.37
C THR A 118 -13.84 1.60 2.50
N ALA A 119 -15.15 1.45 2.71
CA ALA A 119 -15.88 2.13 3.78
C ALA A 119 -15.65 1.52 5.18
N VAL A 120 -14.99 0.36 5.26
CA VAL A 120 -14.75 -0.36 6.51
C VAL A 120 -13.29 -0.79 6.61
N GLY A 121 -12.75 -0.74 7.82
CA GLY A 121 -11.38 -1.14 8.12
C GLY A 121 -10.37 -0.03 7.85
N GLN A 122 -9.10 -0.41 7.89
CA GLN A 122 -7.99 0.51 7.71
C GLN A 122 -6.79 -0.22 7.08
N ILE A 123 -5.82 0.56 6.63
CA ILE A 123 -4.55 0.11 6.07
C ILE A 123 -3.48 0.56 7.05
N GLY A 124 -2.90 -0.39 7.79
CA GLY A 124 -1.79 -0.09 8.68
C GLY A 124 -0.52 0.18 7.88
N LEU A 125 0.27 1.15 8.29
CA LEU A 125 1.53 1.53 7.66
C LEU A 125 2.67 1.41 8.66
N SER A 126 3.78 0.85 8.20
CA SER A 126 5.05 0.75 8.94
C SER A 126 5.90 2.00 8.74
N GLY A 127 6.60 2.41 9.78
CA GLY A 127 7.48 3.57 9.80
C GLY A 127 7.06 4.62 10.83
N ALA A 128 7.80 5.72 10.86
CA ALA A 128 7.51 6.86 11.71
C ALA A 128 8.10 8.14 11.14
N LEU A 129 7.58 9.25 11.63
CA LEU A 129 8.03 10.60 11.35
C LEU A 129 8.32 11.32 12.66
N ARG A 130 9.22 12.30 12.59
CA ARG A 130 9.39 13.31 13.64
C ARG A 130 9.37 14.69 13.01
N MET A 131 8.69 15.60 13.68
CA MET A 131 8.61 17.01 13.35
C MET A 131 9.41 17.82 14.35
N ARG A 132 10.06 18.87 13.85
CA ARG A 132 10.80 19.85 14.63
C ARG A 132 10.29 21.25 14.38
N ASN A 133 10.32 22.06 15.43
CA ASN A 133 10.30 23.50 15.33
C ASN A 133 11.70 24.07 15.58
N PRO A 134 12.30 24.87 14.68
CA PRO A 134 13.63 25.44 14.88
C PRO A 134 13.77 26.31 16.13
N GLY A 135 12.68 26.92 16.60
CA GLY A 135 12.63 27.79 17.77
C GLY A 135 12.29 27.08 19.08
N MET A 136 12.09 25.75 19.08
CA MET A 136 11.75 24.98 20.28
C MET A 136 12.64 23.75 20.45
N THR A 137 12.69 23.25 21.68
CA THR A 137 13.38 21.99 22.03
C THR A 137 12.43 20.79 22.03
N THR A 138 11.15 21.01 21.73
CA THR A 138 10.12 19.98 21.70
C THR A 138 9.93 19.40 20.31
N TYR A 139 9.42 18.17 20.28
CA TYR A 139 9.22 17.39 19.07
C TYR A 139 7.78 16.88 19.05
N LEU A 140 7.26 16.70 17.84
CA LEU A 140 6.05 15.93 17.60
C LEU A 140 6.42 14.71 16.77
N ALA A 141 5.80 13.56 17.05
CA ALA A 141 6.19 12.31 16.44
C ALA A 141 4.95 11.61 15.88
N PRO A 142 4.56 11.89 14.62
CA PRO A 142 3.57 11.08 13.97
C PRO A 142 4.13 9.69 13.67
N PHE A 143 3.54 8.66 14.26
CA PHE A 143 3.93 7.28 14.08
C PHE A 143 2.72 6.35 14.12
N ASP A 144 2.97 5.09 13.77
CA ASP A 144 1.96 4.02 13.78
C ASP A 144 0.76 4.40 12.92
N LEU A 145 1.08 4.79 11.69
CA LEU A 145 0.15 5.41 10.78
C LEU A 145 -0.88 4.39 10.29
N ALA A 146 -2.11 4.83 10.10
CA ALA A 146 -3.11 4.08 9.36
C ALA A 146 -3.88 4.96 8.40
N VAL A 147 -4.20 4.41 7.24
CA VAL A 147 -5.05 5.03 6.22
C VAL A 147 -6.45 4.46 6.34
N SER A 148 -7.46 5.31 6.37
CA SER A 148 -8.86 4.88 6.47
C SER A 148 -9.78 5.83 5.73
N LYS A 149 -10.96 5.35 5.34
CA LYS A 149 -11.99 6.16 4.70
C LYS A 149 -13.20 6.24 5.61
N SER A 150 -13.67 7.46 5.88
CA SER A 150 -14.89 7.69 6.65
C SER A 150 -15.70 8.80 6.01
N ALA A 151 -17.02 8.59 5.88
CA ALA A 151 -17.93 9.52 5.22
C ALA A 151 -17.46 9.99 3.81
N GLY A 152 -16.73 9.12 3.10
CA GLY A 152 -16.18 9.41 1.77
C GLY A 152 -14.83 10.13 1.75
N GLU A 153 -14.30 10.57 2.88
CA GLU A 153 -13.00 11.22 2.99
C GLU A 153 -11.90 10.22 3.41
N TRP A 154 -10.77 10.26 2.71
CA TRP A 154 -9.58 9.50 3.07
C TRP A 154 -8.71 10.28 4.05
N SER A 155 -8.31 9.61 5.13
CA SER A 155 -7.48 10.18 6.19
C SER A 155 -6.30 9.29 6.51
N ILE A 156 -5.20 9.93 6.90
CA ILE A 156 -4.01 9.30 7.48
C ILE A 156 -3.94 9.73 8.94
N ASN A 157 -4.02 8.75 9.83
CA ASN A 157 -4.06 8.97 11.27
C ASN A 157 -2.80 8.41 11.93
N SER A 158 -2.27 9.14 12.89
CA SER A 158 -1.22 8.67 13.80
C SER A 158 -1.88 8.00 15.01
N HIS A 159 -1.24 6.96 15.54
CA HIS A 159 -1.69 6.27 16.75
C HIS A 159 -0.62 6.38 17.83
N ASP A 160 -0.84 7.30 18.77
CA ASP A 160 0.02 7.46 19.94
C ASP A 160 -0.71 6.88 21.15
N ASN A 161 -0.01 6.14 22.02
CA ASN A 161 -0.64 5.54 23.20
C ASN A 161 -1.15 6.59 24.21
N SER A 162 -0.61 7.81 24.16
CA SER A 162 -0.92 8.95 25.03
C SER A 162 -2.05 9.82 24.50
N PHE A 163 -2.16 9.97 23.17
CA PHE A 163 -3.17 10.82 22.51
C PHE A 163 -4.26 10.03 21.76
N GLY A 164 -4.13 8.71 21.67
CA GLY A 164 -5.00 7.85 20.87
C GLY A 164 -4.79 8.06 19.37
N THR A 165 -5.88 7.98 18.61
CA THR A 165 -5.89 8.22 17.17
C THR A 165 -6.02 9.71 16.89
N VAL A 166 -5.03 10.29 16.22
CA VAL A 166 -4.98 11.71 15.87
C VAL A 166 -4.79 11.87 14.36
N GLY A 167 -5.65 12.66 13.73
CA GLY A 167 -5.54 12.96 12.30
C GLY A 167 -4.24 13.69 11.97
N LEU A 168 -3.47 13.15 11.03
CA LEU A 168 -2.27 13.77 10.51
C LEU A 168 -2.61 14.49 9.20
N PHE A 169 -3.05 13.72 8.21
CA PHE A 169 -3.40 14.23 6.89
C PHE A 169 -4.80 13.78 6.48
N LYS A 170 -5.41 14.56 5.60
CA LYS A 170 -6.50 14.13 4.74
C LYS A 170 -6.04 14.16 3.29
N LEU A 171 -6.66 13.34 2.45
CA LEU A 171 -6.39 13.36 1.01
C LEU A 171 -7.39 14.26 0.29
N ALA A 172 -6.88 15.14 -0.58
CA ALA A 172 -7.68 15.84 -1.58
C ALA A 172 -7.36 15.33 -2.98
N ASN A 173 -8.18 15.70 -3.98
CA ASN A 173 -7.98 15.31 -5.39
C ASN A 173 -7.74 13.80 -5.55
N VAL A 174 -8.54 13.01 -4.83
CA VAL A 174 -8.33 11.57 -4.68
C VAL A 174 -8.62 10.82 -5.97
N SER A 175 -7.71 9.94 -6.36
CA SER A 175 -7.96 8.87 -7.32
C SER A 175 -7.99 7.53 -6.61
N GLU A 176 -9.12 6.85 -6.67
CA GLU A 176 -9.35 5.53 -6.07
C GLU A 176 -9.82 4.57 -7.16
N SER A 177 -9.12 3.45 -7.31
CA SER A 177 -9.48 2.42 -8.29
C SER A 177 -8.95 1.04 -7.86
N LEU A 178 -9.32 0.01 -8.61
CA LEU A 178 -8.74 -1.32 -8.47
C LEU A 178 -7.87 -1.64 -9.67
N ASN A 179 -6.72 -2.27 -9.43
CA ASN A 179 -5.90 -2.80 -10.52
C ASN A 179 -6.52 -4.07 -11.14
N GLY A 180 -5.88 -4.62 -12.18
CA GLY A 180 -6.35 -5.84 -12.84
C GLY A 180 -6.40 -7.10 -11.96
N ASN A 181 -5.76 -7.07 -10.79
CA ASN A 181 -5.77 -8.13 -9.78
C ASN A 181 -6.78 -7.87 -8.66
N GLY A 182 -7.53 -6.76 -8.72
CA GLY A 182 -8.46 -6.34 -7.68
C GLY A 182 -7.80 -5.69 -6.47
N GLU A 183 -6.54 -5.24 -6.54
CA GLU A 183 -5.89 -4.55 -5.41
C GLU A 183 -6.17 -3.04 -5.45
N LEU A 184 -6.26 -2.41 -4.27
CA LEU A 184 -6.52 -0.97 -4.15
C LEU A 184 -5.35 -0.15 -4.72
N LEU A 185 -5.69 0.74 -5.65
CA LEU A 185 -4.87 1.87 -6.06
C LEU A 185 -5.48 3.13 -5.45
N LEU A 186 -4.68 3.86 -4.68
CA LEU A 186 -5.12 5.10 -4.04
C LEU A 186 -4.04 6.17 -4.18
N SER A 187 -4.41 7.35 -4.68
CA SER A 187 -3.54 8.51 -4.69
C SER A 187 -4.31 9.79 -4.36
N GLY A 188 -3.59 10.82 -3.95
CA GLY A 188 -4.17 12.13 -3.68
C GLY A 188 -3.14 13.12 -3.13
N ASP A 189 -3.59 14.35 -2.96
CA ASP A 189 -2.80 15.43 -2.37
C ASP A 189 -2.87 15.36 -0.85
N LEU A 190 -1.72 15.55 -0.19
CA LEU A 190 -1.63 15.59 1.27
C LEU A 190 -1.99 16.98 1.78
N LEU A 191 -3.05 17.09 2.58
CA LEU A 191 -3.43 18.31 3.30
C LEU A 191 -3.47 18.01 4.79
N TRP A 192 -3.22 19.01 5.64
CA TRP A 192 -3.45 18.86 7.06
C TRP A 192 -4.92 18.50 7.37
N THR A 193 -5.11 17.56 8.29
CA THR A 193 -6.42 17.38 8.93
C THR A 193 -6.72 18.62 9.79
N GLY A 194 -7.98 19.08 9.82
CA GLY A 194 -8.43 20.18 10.69
C GLY A 194 -8.90 19.70 12.07
N GLY A 195 -9.44 20.60 12.89
CA GLY A 195 -10.02 20.26 14.20
C GLY A 195 -8.98 19.87 15.27
N LEU A 196 -9.31 18.92 16.14
CA LEU A 196 -8.41 18.42 17.19
C LEU A 196 -7.43 17.39 16.61
N SER A 197 -6.47 17.87 15.83
CA SER A 197 -5.54 17.07 15.01
C SER A 197 -4.14 17.71 14.97
N TYR A 198 -3.20 17.11 14.24
CA TYR A 198 -1.89 17.74 14.01
C TYR A 198 -2.03 19.13 13.37
N GLY A 199 -2.89 19.28 12.35
CA GLY A 199 -3.14 20.58 11.74
C GLY A 199 -3.69 21.61 12.73
N GLY A 200 -4.58 21.20 13.63
CA GLY A 200 -5.09 22.08 14.70
C GLY A 200 -4.03 22.47 15.73
N LEU A 201 -3.23 21.50 16.20
CA LEU A 201 -2.14 21.72 17.15
C LEU A 201 -1.11 22.71 16.60
N LEU A 202 -0.82 22.61 15.31
CA LEU A 202 0.13 23.47 14.61
C LEU A 202 -0.46 24.81 14.19
N ASN A 203 -1.77 25.02 14.36
CA ASN A 203 -2.52 26.13 13.76
C ASN A 203 -2.24 26.26 12.25
N ALA A 204 -2.24 25.12 11.56
CA ALA A 204 -1.85 25.03 10.17
C ALA A 204 -3.00 25.35 9.22
N ASN A 205 -2.68 25.93 8.07
CA ASN A 205 -3.59 26.12 6.96
C ASN A 205 -3.90 24.77 6.30
N THR A 206 -5.13 24.29 6.49
CA THR A 206 -5.62 22.99 6.01
C THR A 206 -5.96 22.96 4.51
N SER A 207 -5.65 24.02 3.76
CA SER A 207 -5.90 24.14 2.33
C SER A 207 -4.60 24.15 1.51
N ILE A 208 -3.43 24.17 2.15
CA ILE A 208 -2.13 24.10 1.47
C ILE A 208 -1.80 22.62 1.21
N VAL A 209 -1.45 22.33 -0.04
CA VAL A 209 -0.95 21.01 -0.45
C VAL A 209 0.48 20.85 0.06
N LEU A 210 0.71 19.82 0.86
CA LEU A 210 1.98 19.51 1.51
C LEU A 210 2.82 18.51 0.70
N GLY A 211 2.25 17.99 -0.39
CA GLY A 211 2.82 16.96 -1.23
C GLY A 211 1.75 15.94 -1.63
N SER A 212 2.14 14.69 -1.84
CA SER A 212 1.25 13.66 -2.39
C SER A 212 1.35 12.32 -1.69
N PHE A 213 0.26 11.57 -1.76
CA PHE A 213 0.15 10.19 -1.30
C PHE A 213 -0.06 9.28 -2.51
N ASN A 214 0.61 8.14 -2.52
CA ASN A 214 0.39 7.08 -3.49
C ASN A 214 0.53 5.70 -2.84
N LEU A 215 -0.52 4.90 -2.89
CA LEU A 215 -0.54 3.50 -2.51
C LEU A 215 -0.50 2.66 -3.77
N ALA A 216 0.60 1.94 -3.94
CA ALA A 216 0.80 1.02 -5.04
C ALA A 216 1.07 -0.39 -4.51
N PRO A 217 0.35 -1.41 -5.02
CA PRO A 217 0.62 -2.81 -4.74
C PRO A 217 2.06 -3.19 -5.08
N ALA A 218 2.60 -4.17 -4.36
CA ALA A 218 3.91 -4.70 -4.68
C ALA A 218 3.86 -5.37 -6.05
N ALA A 219 4.84 -5.08 -6.92
CA ALA A 219 4.98 -5.80 -8.18
C ALA A 219 5.23 -7.28 -7.88
N VAL A 220 4.25 -8.15 -8.14
CA VAL A 220 4.43 -9.60 -8.02
C VAL A 220 5.25 -10.06 -9.22
N PRO A 221 6.43 -10.69 -9.02
CA PRO A 221 7.17 -11.29 -10.12
C PRO A 221 6.30 -12.34 -10.80
N VAL A 222 6.00 -12.17 -12.09
CA VAL A 222 5.26 -13.17 -12.85
C VAL A 222 6.06 -14.47 -12.81
N PRO A 223 5.49 -15.58 -12.29
CA PRO A 223 6.25 -16.82 -12.13
C PRO A 223 6.85 -17.27 -13.46
N ALA A 224 8.09 -17.80 -13.41
CA ALA A 224 8.75 -18.39 -14.58
C ALA A 224 7.87 -19.44 -15.30
N ALA A 225 6.91 -20.04 -14.58
CA ALA A 225 5.90 -20.93 -15.12
C ALA A 225 5.07 -20.30 -16.26
N VAL A 226 4.76 -19.00 -16.23
CA VAL A 226 4.03 -18.33 -17.33
C VAL A 226 4.89 -18.28 -18.59
N TRP A 227 6.20 -18.02 -18.43
CA TRP A 227 7.15 -18.08 -19.53
C TRP A 227 7.34 -19.51 -20.05
N LEU A 228 7.39 -20.50 -19.16
CA LEU A 228 7.46 -21.92 -19.54
C LEU A 228 6.19 -22.41 -20.25
N PHE A 229 5.02 -21.91 -19.84
CA PHE A 229 3.75 -22.19 -20.52
C PHE A 229 3.73 -21.55 -21.91
N GLY A 230 4.19 -20.30 -22.02
CA GLY A 230 4.32 -19.59 -23.29
C GLY A 230 5.29 -20.28 -24.26
N SER A 231 6.50 -20.63 -23.80
CA SER A 231 7.49 -21.31 -24.62
C SER A 231 7.09 -22.75 -24.94
N GLY A 232 6.46 -23.45 -24.00
CA GLY A 232 5.96 -24.81 -24.18
C GLY A 232 4.84 -24.88 -25.22
N LEU A 233 3.89 -23.94 -25.17
CA LEU A 233 2.79 -23.84 -26.14
C LEU A 233 3.29 -23.54 -27.55
N LEU A 234 4.22 -22.60 -27.69
CA LEU A 234 4.87 -22.29 -28.97
C LEU A 234 5.63 -23.51 -29.52
N GLY A 235 6.36 -24.22 -28.66
CA GLY A 235 7.03 -25.48 -29.04
C GLY A 235 6.04 -26.54 -29.53
N LEU A 236 4.87 -26.67 -28.89
CA LEU A 236 3.82 -27.62 -29.28
C LEU A 236 3.24 -27.31 -30.67
N LEU A 237 3.01 -26.03 -30.98
CA LEU A 237 2.51 -25.58 -32.28
C LEU A 237 3.51 -25.83 -33.41
N SER A 238 4.81 -25.70 -33.14
CA SER A 238 5.86 -26.03 -34.11
C SER A 238 5.90 -27.53 -34.44
N VAL A 239 5.69 -28.40 -33.45
CA VAL A 239 5.63 -29.86 -33.66
C VAL A 239 4.36 -30.28 -34.43
N ALA A 240 3.23 -29.60 -34.20
CA ALA A 240 1.98 -29.89 -34.90
C ALA A 240 2.04 -29.60 -36.41
N ARG A 241 2.81 -28.59 -36.83
CA ARG A 241 2.98 -28.25 -38.26
C ARG A 241 3.82 -29.27 -39.04
N GLY A 242 4.77 -29.95 -38.40
CA GLY A 242 5.62 -30.95 -39.04
C GLY A 242 4.90 -32.22 -39.48
N LYS A 243 3.69 -32.48 -38.97
CA LYS A 243 2.89 -33.67 -39.32
C LYS A 243 1.98 -33.46 -40.54
N MET A 244 1.75 -32.23 -40.99
CA MET A 244 0.89 -31.96 -42.15
C MET A 244 1.62 -32.03 -43.49
N THR A 245 2.97 -32.08 -43.51
CA THR A 245 3.77 -32.09 -44.75
C THR A 245 4.29 -33.47 -45.15
N LEU A 246 3.96 -34.54 -44.41
CA LEU A 246 4.38 -35.92 -44.70
C LEU A 246 3.22 -36.82 -45.19
N ALA A 247 2.19 -36.21 -45.77
CA ALA A 247 1.11 -36.88 -46.50
C ALA A 247 0.90 -36.16 -47.83
N ALA A 248 1.86 -36.34 -48.75
CA ALA A 248 1.75 -36.02 -50.17
C ALA A 248 2.50 -37.09 -50.96
#